data_AF-A0A1F6HCT4-F1
#
_entry.id   AF-A0A1F6HCT4-F1
#
_cell.length_a   1.000
_cell.length_b   1.000
_cell.length_c   1.000
_cell.angle_alpha   90.00
_cell.angle_beta   90.00
_cell.angle_gamma   90.00
#
_symmetry.space_group_name_H-M   'P 1'
#
loop_
_entity.id
_entity.type
_entity.pdbx_description
1 polymer ?
#
loop_
_entity_poly.entity_id
_entity_poly.type
_entity_poly.pdbx_seq_one_letter_code
_entity_poly.pdbx_strand_id
1 'polypeptide(L)'
;MDIKMPDISKLAWQLNLALIAAAFSAISLIYDEKYIYYGFVTLLFAIISHFVSTWFEFVYAGDQQRNKRQRFFIAQSVLIVIWIIGLFLVRH
;
A
#
# COMPACT_ATOMS: atom_id res chain seq x y z
N MET A 1 5.16 27.88 14.05
CA MET A 1 5.27 26.66 13.23
C MET A 1 3.89 26.06 13.15
N ASP A 2 3.17 26.28 12.06
CA ASP A 2 1.87 25.61 11.85
C ASP A 2 2.13 24.13 11.58
N ILE A 3 1.81 23.30 12.57
CA ILE A 3 1.82 21.85 12.44
C ILE A 3 0.58 21.51 11.62
N LYS A 4 0.73 21.49 10.28
CA LYS A 4 -0.31 20.97 9.40
C LYS A 4 -0.52 19.51 9.78
N MET A 5 -1.64 19.22 10.45
CA MET A 5 -2.03 17.85 10.77
C MET A 5 -2.01 17.02 9.49
N PRO A 6 -1.34 15.85 9.48
CA PRO A 6 -1.32 14.99 8.31
C PRO A 6 -2.74 14.60 7.95
N ASP A 7 -3.06 14.67 6.67
CA ASP A 7 -4.41 14.46 6.14
C ASP A 7 -4.80 12.98 6.29
N ILE A 8 -5.52 12.68 7.38
CA ILE A 8 -5.92 11.33 7.81
C ILE A 8 -6.79 10.64 6.74
N SER A 9 -7.42 11.41 5.85
CA SER A 9 -8.24 10.88 4.76
C SER A 9 -7.46 9.98 3.79
N LYS A 10 -6.16 10.22 3.60
CA LYS A 10 -5.30 9.36 2.76
C LYS A 10 -4.92 8.06 3.46
N LEU A 11 -4.71 8.13 4.77
CA LEU A 11 -4.46 6.99 5.65
C LEU A 11 -5.64 6.00 5.60
N ALA A 12 -6.87 6.54 5.55
CA ALA A 12 -8.08 5.74 5.52
C ALA A 12 -8.15 4.80 4.31
N TRP A 13 -7.74 5.24 3.11
CA TRP A 13 -7.83 4.40 1.91
C TRP A 13 -6.90 3.18 1.98
N GLN A 14 -5.63 3.39 2.33
CA GLN A 14 -4.65 2.30 2.40
C GLN A 14 -4.96 1.35 3.56
N LEU A 15 -5.43 1.88 4.69
CA LEU A 15 -5.85 1.10 5.85
C LEU A 15 -7.11 0.27 5.52
N ASN A 16 -8.08 0.83 4.79
CA ASN A 16 -9.26 0.12 4.32
C ASN A 16 -8.87 -1.03 3.38
N LEU A 17 -7.91 -0.80 2.47
CA LEU A 17 -7.39 -1.84 1.57
C LEU A 17 -6.69 -2.96 2.34
N ALA A 18 -5.90 -2.62 3.36
CA ALA A 18 -5.26 -3.60 4.24
C ALA A 18 -6.29 -4.41 5.05
N LEU A 19 -7.31 -3.76 5.61
CA LEU A 19 -8.37 -4.42 6.38
C LEU A 19 -9.21 -5.36 5.50
N ILE A 20 -9.57 -4.92 4.29
CA ILE A 20 -10.31 -5.76 3.34
C ILE A 20 -9.44 -6.94 2.91
N ALA A 21 -8.15 -6.73 2.62
CA ALA A 21 -7.23 -7.81 2.27
C ALA A 21 -7.02 -8.81 3.42
N ALA A 22 -6.90 -8.33 4.66
CA ALA A 22 -6.79 -9.16 5.86
C ALA A 22 -8.07 -9.99 6.08
N ALA A 23 -9.24 -9.36 5.99
CA ALA A 23 -10.53 -10.02 6.12
C ALA A 23 -10.72 -11.07 5.02
N PHE A 24 -10.35 -10.75 3.78
CA PHE A 24 -10.40 -11.69 2.67
C PHE A 24 -9.45 -12.87 2.88
N SER A 25 -8.24 -12.62 3.39
CA SER A 25 -7.27 -13.65 3.75
C SER A 25 -7.76 -14.58 4.86
N ALA A 26 -8.46 -14.03 5.86
CA ALA A 26 -9.00 -14.78 6.98
C ALA A 26 -10.24 -15.61 6.59
N ILE A 27 -11.08 -15.08 5.69
CA ILE A 27 -12.23 -15.80 5.15
C ILE A 27 -11.77 -16.89 4.18
N SER A 28 -10.70 -16.65 3.42
CA SER A 28 -10.20 -17.62 2.45
C SER A 28 -9.60 -18.87 3.07
N LEU A 29 -9.18 -18.80 4.35
CA LEU A 29 -8.80 -19.94 5.19
C LEU A 29 -9.90 -21.02 5.28
N ILE A 30 -11.17 -20.63 5.09
CA ILE A 30 -12.31 -21.54 5.13
C ILE A 30 -12.51 -22.26 3.79
N TYR A 31 -12.06 -21.66 2.68
CA TYR A 31 -12.35 -22.15 1.33
C TYR A 31 -11.18 -22.87 0.66
N ASP A 32 -9.95 -22.34 0.73
CA ASP A 32 -8.74 -22.97 0.21
C ASP A 32 -7.49 -22.19 0.69
N GLU A 33 -6.54 -22.93 1.28
CA GLU A 33 -5.33 -22.41 1.93
C GLU A 33 -4.46 -21.54 0.99
N LYS A 34 -4.52 -21.80 -0.33
CA LYS A 34 -3.76 -21.03 -1.32
C LYS A 34 -4.14 -19.55 -1.36
N TYR A 35 -5.39 -19.22 -1.05
CA TYR A 35 -5.88 -17.84 -1.08
C TYR A 35 -5.40 -17.00 0.11
N ILE A 36 -4.89 -17.63 1.18
CA ILE A 36 -4.26 -16.93 2.31
C ILE A 36 -3.05 -16.13 1.80
N TYR A 37 -2.24 -16.74 0.92
CA TYR A 37 -1.05 -16.10 0.38
C TYR A 37 -1.39 -14.90 -0.50
N TYR A 38 -2.53 -14.93 -1.21
CA TYR A 38 -3.04 -13.77 -1.96
C TYR A 38 -3.40 -12.61 -1.04
N GLY A 39 -4.16 -12.89 0.02
CA GLY A 39 -4.54 -11.88 1.01
C GLY A 39 -3.33 -11.31 1.75
N PHE A 40 -2.38 -12.16 2.12
CA PHE A 40 -1.14 -11.77 2.79
C PHE A 40 -0.22 -10.91 1.92
N VAL A 41 0.00 -11.28 0.65
CA VAL A 41 0.80 -10.47 -0.29
C VAL A 41 0.14 -9.11 -0.53
N THR A 42 -1.20 -9.07 -0.59
CA THR A 42 -1.96 -7.82 -0.75
C THR A 42 -1.91 -6.94 0.50
N LEU A 43 -1.94 -7.54 1.69
CA LEU A 43 -1.73 -6.84 2.96
C LEU A 43 -0.33 -6.22 3.03
N LEU A 44 0.71 -6.99 2.70
CA LEU A 44 2.09 -6.51 2.65
C LEU A 44 2.25 -5.33 1.68
N PHE A 45 1.65 -5.44 0.49
CA PHE A 45 1.64 -4.33 -0.47
C PHE A 45 0.98 -3.08 0.10
N ALA A 46 -0.19 -3.21 0.75
CA ALA A 46 -0.89 -2.07 1.33
C ALA A 46 -0.05 -1.39 2.44
N ILE A 47 0.59 -2.17 3.32
CA ILE A 47 1.47 -1.65 4.37
C ILE A 47 2.67 -0.91 3.77
N ILE A 48 3.36 -1.51 2.80
CA ILE A 48 4.55 -0.91 2.17
C ILE A 48 4.17 0.36 1.39
N SER A 49 3.09 0.32 0.61
CA SER A 49 2.59 1.48 -0.13
C SER A 49 2.19 2.62 0.81
N HIS A 50 1.56 2.30 1.93
CA HIS A 50 1.24 3.28 2.98
C HIS A 50 2.51 3.90 3.57
N PHE A 51 3.48 3.08 3.97
CA PHE A 51 4.74 3.57 4.52
C PHE A 51 5.49 4.49 3.55
N VAL A 52 5.55 4.11 2.26
CA VAL A 52 6.17 4.93 1.21
C VAL A 52 5.41 6.26 1.01
N SER A 53 4.08 6.25 1.10
CA SER A 53 3.26 7.46 1.03
C SER A 53 3.53 8.40 2.22
N THR A 54 3.48 7.87 3.44
CA THR A 54 3.70 8.64 4.66
C THR A 54 5.13 9.17 4.73
N TRP A 55 6.13 8.36 4.36
CA TRP A 55 7.52 8.79 4.26
C TRP A 55 7.71 9.90 3.23
N PHE A 56 7.09 9.78 2.05
CA PHE A 56 7.17 10.81 1.03
C PHE A 56 6.56 12.14 1.48
N GLU A 57 5.42 12.10 2.17
CA GLU A 57 4.79 13.30 2.74
C GLU A 57 5.61 13.91 3.88
N PHE A 58 6.27 13.08 4.70
CA PHE A 58 7.16 13.54 5.77
C PHE A 58 8.43 14.19 5.24
N VAL A 59 9.10 13.58 4.25
CA VAL A 59 10.39 14.06 3.71
C VAL A 59 10.23 15.25 2.78
N TYR A 60 9.16 15.29 1.97
CA TYR A 60 8.98 16.30 0.92
C TYR A 60 7.80 17.23 1.17
N ALA A 61 7.70 17.81 2.38
CA ALA A 61 6.68 18.79 2.71
C ALA A 61 6.87 20.12 1.94
N GLY A 62 5.76 20.73 1.47
CA GLY A 62 5.76 22.05 0.82
C GLY A 62 6.04 22.03 -0.69
N ASP A 63 6.68 23.07 -1.23
CA ASP A 63 6.87 23.25 -2.68
C ASP A 63 7.72 22.17 -3.36
N GLN A 64 8.56 21.45 -2.59
CA GLN A 64 9.33 20.31 -3.10
C GLN A 64 8.46 19.12 -3.48
N GLN A 65 7.25 19.00 -2.92
CA GLN A 65 6.33 17.91 -3.20
C GLN A 65 5.91 17.87 -4.68
N ARG A 66 5.72 19.05 -5.29
CA ARG A 66 5.27 19.17 -6.68
C ARG A 66 6.35 18.71 -7.67
N ASN A 67 7.61 19.07 -7.42
CA ASN A 67 8.74 18.66 -8.26
C ASN A 67 9.15 17.20 -8.06
N LYS A 68 8.86 16.60 -6.90
CA LYS A 68 9.21 15.20 -6.59
C LYS A 68 8.04 14.23 -6.79
N ARG A 69 6.83 14.73 -7.05
CA ARG A 69 5.62 13.92 -7.27
C ARG A 69 5.79 12.88 -8.38
N GLN A 70 6.51 13.22 -9.45
CA GLN A 70 6.79 12.28 -10.53
C GLN A 70 7.62 11.09 -10.06
N ARG A 71 8.60 11.30 -9.16
CA ARG A 71 9.39 10.22 -8.55
C ARG A 71 8.54 9.35 -7.63
N PHE A 72 7.60 9.96 -6.90
CA PHE A 72 6.63 9.22 -6.09
C PHE A 72 5.72 8.32 -6.95
N PHE A 73 5.19 8.84 -8.06
CA PHE A 73 4.38 8.04 -8.99
C PHE A 73 5.17 6.88 -9.59
N ILE A 74 6.44 7.08 -9.93
CA ILE A 74 7.31 6.00 -10.40
C ILE A 74 7.50 4.95 -9.30
N ALA A 75 7.79 5.36 -8.06
CA ALA A 75 7.95 4.44 -6.94
C ALA A 75 6.67 3.62 -6.66
N GLN A 76 5.50 4.26 -6.67
CA GLN A 76 4.21 3.55 -6.52
C GLN A 76 3.93 2.61 -7.70
N SER A 77 4.28 2.99 -8.92
CA SER A 77 4.13 2.13 -10.11
C SER A 77 5.01 0.88 -10.00
N VAL A 78 6.25 1.03 -9.53
CA VAL A 78 7.15 -0.11 -9.28
C VAL A 78 6.58 -1.03 -8.21
N LEU A 79 6.03 -0.49 -7.11
CA LEU A 79 5.38 -1.28 -6.07
C LEU A 79 4.18 -2.07 -6.60
N ILE A 80 3.38 -1.48 -7.49
CA ILE A 80 2.26 -2.18 -8.13
C ILE A 80 2.76 -3.33 -9.00
N VAL A 81 3.83 -3.13 -9.78
CA VAL A 81 4.44 -4.20 -10.58
C VAL A 81 4.96 -5.34 -9.70
N ILE A 82 5.65 -5.02 -8.60
CA ILE A 82 6.14 -6.02 -7.64
C ILE A 82 4.97 -6.79 -7.03
N TRP A 83 3.88 -6.11 -6.68
CA TRP A 83 2.67 -6.76 -6.15
C TRP A 83 2.04 -7.72 -7.17
N ILE A 84 1.88 -7.30 -8.44
CA ILE A 84 1.34 -8.15 -9.51
C ILE A 84 2.23 -9.39 -9.71
N ILE A 85 3.56 -9.23 -9.71
CA ILE A 85 4.49 -10.35 -9.81
C ILE A 85 4.34 -11.29 -8.61
N GLY A 86 4.23 -10.74 -7.39
CA GLY A 86 3.99 -11.52 -6.18
C GLY A 86 2.70 -12.34 -6.25
N LEU A 87 1.61 -11.74 -6.73
CA LEU A 87 0.35 -12.46 -6.94
C LEU A 87 0.47 -13.56 -8.02
N PHE A 88 1.23 -13.30 -9.09
CA PHE A 88 1.46 -14.30 -10.14
C PHE A 88 2.28 -15.50 -9.63
N LEU A 89 3.31 -15.25 -8.81
CA LEU A 89 4.11 -16.32 -8.20
C LEU A 89 3.32 -17.17 -7.21
N VAL A 90 2.41 -16.57 -6.44
CA VAL A 90 1.53 -17.30 -5.51
C VAL A 90 0.52 -18.19 -6.26
N ARG A 91 0.23 -17.89 -7.53
CA ARG A 91 -0.67 -18.69 -8.37
C ARG A 91 -0.08 -20.01 -8.86
N HIS A 92 1.24 -20.07 -9.06
CA HIS A 92 1.96 -21.25 -9.54
C HIS A 92 2.42 -22.12 -8.38
#